data_AF-A0A3D1VJT7-F1
#
_entry.id   AF-A0A3D1VJT7-F1
#
_cell.length_a   1.000
_cell.length_b   1.000
_cell.length_c   1.000
_cell.angle_alpha   90.00
_cell.angle_beta   90.00
_cell.angle_gamma   90.00
#
_symmetry.space_group_name_H-M   'P 1'
#
loop_
_entity.id
_entity.type
_entity.pdbx_description
1 polymer ?
#
loop_
_entity_poly.entity_id
_entity_poly.type
_entity_poly.pdbx_seq_one_letter_code
_entity_poly.pdbx_strand_id
1 'polypeptide(L)'
;DEIRATVSAALSIHKNHVIAIFQPHTYTRTAKLFNAFTKAFQGCHKVLFADIYSAREKPNGVTSQMLAQQTENGLYCPDDESIVNALDELVQKGDILLVLGAGNINRIIPKIMKVSQ
;
A
#
# COMPACT_ATOMS: atom_id res chain seq x y z
N ASP A 1 -5.50 12.71 8.35
CA ASP A 1 -4.89 11.41 8.70
C ASP A 1 -3.51 11.29 8.09
N GLU A 2 -2.58 10.67 8.82
CA GLU A 2 -1.15 10.57 8.50
C GLU A 2 -0.89 10.05 7.07
N ILE A 3 -1.62 9.00 6.64
CA ILE A 3 -1.47 8.43 5.28
C ILE A 3 -1.74 9.49 4.19
N ARG A 4 -2.84 10.25 4.32
CA ARG A 4 -3.19 11.29 3.34
C ARG A 4 -2.15 12.40 3.30
N ALA A 5 -1.65 12.80 4.47
CA ALA A 5 -0.61 13.83 4.55
C ALA A 5 0.68 13.36 3.84
N THR A 6 1.10 12.12 4.09
CA THR A 6 2.29 11.54 3.45
C THR A 6 2.11 11.36 1.94
N VAL A 7 0.96 10.85 1.50
CA VAL A 7 0.66 10.71 0.06
C VAL A 7 0.64 12.08 -0.61
N SER A 8 -0.02 13.07 -0.02
CA SER A 8 -0.06 14.44 -0.56
C SER A 8 1.34 15.06 -0.66
N ALA A 9 2.21 14.82 0.32
CA ALA A 9 3.60 15.29 0.28
C ALA A 9 4.37 14.62 -0.87
N ALA A 10 4.27 13.30 -1.03
CA ALA A 10 4.91 12.59 -2.13
C ALA A 10 4.41 13.09 -3.51
N LEU A 11 3.11 13.27 -3.66
CA LEU A 11 2.50 13.77 -4.91
C LEU A 11 2.88 15.22 -5.23
N SER A 12 3.23 16.03 -4.23
CA SER A 12 3.72 17.40 -4.45
C SER A 12 5.12 17.44 -5.07
N ILE A 13 5.90 16.37 -4.91
CA ILE A 13 7.23 16.21 -5.49
C ILE A 13 7.11 15.69 -6.93
N HIS A 14 6.33 14.62 -7.13
CA HIS A 14 6.14 14.02 -8.45
C HIS A 14 4.71 13.51 -8.63
N LYS A 15 3.90 14.30 -9.34
CA LYS A 15 2.50 13.94 -9.62
C LYS A 15 2.45 12.72 -10.54
N ASN A 16 1.51 11.79 -10.30
CA ASN A 16 1.24 10.58 -11.09
C ASN A 16 2.38 9.55 -11.21
N HIS A 17 3.45 9.68 -10.42
CA HIS A 17 4.58 8.73 -10.37
C HIS A 17 4.78 8.18 -8.96
N VAL A 18 3.70 8.12 -8.16
CA VAL A 18 3.75 7.57 -6.81
C VAL A 18 3.06 6.22 -6.81
N ILE A 19 3.81 5.17 -6.48
CA ILE A 19 3.27 3.84 -6.20
C ILE A 19 3.30 3.64 -4.68
N ALA A 20 2.13 3.53 -4.07
CA ALA A 20 2.00 3.30 -2.63
C ALA A 20 1.94 1.80 -2.33
N ILE A 21 2.70 1.34 -1.35
CA ILE A 21 2.68 -0.04 -0.85
C ILE A 21 2.20 0.03 0.60
N PHE A 22 1.00 -0.48 0.87
CA PHE A 22 0.33 -0.30 2.15
C PHE A 22 0.04 -1.63 2.84
N GLN A 23 0.55 -1.78 4.08
CA GLN A 23 0.16 -2.84 5.00
C GLN A 23 -0.74 -2.28 6.11
N PRO A 24 -2.05 -2.58 6.12
CA PRO A 24 -2.92 -2.17 7.21
C PRO A 24 -2.52 -2.83 8.54
N HIS A 25 -2.62 -2.08 9.64
CA HIS A 25 -2.31 -2.58 10.98
C HIS A 25 -3.60 -2.89 11.75
N THR A 26 -3.79 -4.16 12.06
CA THR A 26 -4.93 -4.81 12.72
C THR A 26 -6.27 -4.77 11.96
N TYR A 27 -7.12 -5.76 12.22
CA TYR A 27 -8.44 -5.88 11.63
C TYR A 27 -9.40 -4.82 12.18
N THR A 28 -9.33 -4.55 13.49
CA THR A 28 -10.17 -3.55 14.17
C THR A 28 -9.97 -2.15 13.59
N ARG A 29 -8.72 -1.71 13.43
CA ARG A 29 -8.41 -0.38 12.87
C ARG A 29 -8.78 -0.31 11.40
N THR A 30 -8.55 -1.38 10.65
CA THR A 30 -8.91 -1.46 9.22
C THR A 30 -10.42 -1.34 9.03
N ALA A 31 -11.22 -2.06 9.82
CA ALA A 31 -12.68 -1.95 9.78
C ALA A 31 -13.15 -0.53 10.14
N LYS A 32 -12.59 0.05 11.21
CA LYS A 32 -12.94 1.40 11.67
C LYS A 32 -12.63 2.50 10.63
N LEU A 33 -11.52 2.36 9.90
CA LEU A 33 -11.00 3.37 8.98
C LEU A 33 -11.19 3.00 7.51
N PHE A 34 -12.00 1.99 7.20
CA PHE A 34 -12.10 1.42 5.85
C PHE A 34 -12.33 2.48 4.77
N ASN A 35 -13.40 3.27 4.89
CA ASN A 35 -13.73 4.36 3.96
C ASN A 35 -12.67 5.49 3.94
N ALA A 36 -11.93 5.66 5.02
CA ALA A 36 -10.87 6.67 5.08
C ALA A 36 -9.64 6.21 4.29
N PHE A 37 -9.26 4.93 4.41
CA PHE A 37 -8.15 4.30 3.70
C PHE A 37 -8.40 4.20 2.19
N THR A 38 -9.61 3.83 1.76
CA THR A 38 -9.91 3.75 0.31
C THR A 38 -9.77 5.08 -0.41
N LYS A 39 -9.93 6.19 0.32
CA LYS A 39 -9.76 7.56 -0.19
C LYS A 39 -8.38 8.17 0.09
N ALA A 40 -7.51 7.47 0.83
CA ALA A 40 -6.27 8.05 1.31
C ALA A 40 -5.17 8.17 0.24
N PHE A 41 -5.32 7.44 -0.86
CA PHE A 41 -4.30 7.28 -1.90
C PHE A 41 -4.67 7.96 -3.23
N GLN A 42 -5.60 8.92 -3.19
CA GLN A 42 -6.02 9.64 -4.40
C GLN A 42 -4.81 10.33 -5.07
N GLY A 43 -4.67 10.12 -6.38
CA GLY A 43 -3.57 10.66 -7.18
C GLY A 43 -2.33 9.76 -7.27
N CYS A 44 -2.24 8.67 -6.50
CA CYS A 44 -1.24 7.63 -6.72
C CYS A 44 -1.48 6.93 -8.07
N HIS A 45 -0.38 6.55 -8.75
CA HIS A 45 -0.43 5.75 -9.97
C HIS A 45 -0.98 4.36 -9.69
N LYS A 46 -0.46 3.72 -8.64
CA LYS A 46 -0.92 2.42 -8.15
C LYS A 46 -0.83 2.33 -6.63
N VAL A 47 -1.69 1.50 -6.05
CA VAL A 47 -1.71 1.23 -4.61
C VAL A 47 -1.71 -0.28 -4.39
N LEU A 48 -0.61 -0.81 -3.88
CA LEU A 48 -0.44 -2.23 -3.57
C LEU A 48 -0.82 -2.47 -2.11
N PHE A 49 -1.81 -3.32 -1.87
CA PHE A 49 -2.29 -3.64 -0.53
C PHE A 49 -1.75 -5.01 -0.08
N ALA A 50 -0.89 -4.99 0.93
CA ALA A 50 -0.41 -6.18 1.63
C ALA A 50 -1.46 -6.75 2.58
N ASP A 51 -1.29 -7.99 3.00
CA ASP A 51 -2.16 -8.58 4.01
C ASP A 51 -2.18 -7.78 5.32
N ILE A 52 -3.32 -7.80 6.01
CA ILE A 52 -3.50 -7.09 7.27
C ILE A 52 -2.53 -7.68 8.30
N TYR A 53 -1.64 -6.84 8.83
CA TYR A 53 -0.81 -7.23 9.98
C TYR A 53 -1.71 -7.36 11.22
N SER A 54 -2.02 -8.60 11.61
CA SER A 54 -3.07 -8.88 12.61
C SER A 54 -2.74 -8.41 14.02
N ALA A 55 -1.46 -8.30 14.39
CA ALA A 55 -1.01 -8.01 15.75
C ALA A 55 -1.72 -8.88 16.83
N ARG A 56 -1.95 -10.18 16.53
CA ARG A 56 -2.68 -11.18 17.37
C ARG A 56 -4.20 -11.03 17.40
N GLU A 57 -4.80 -10.12 16.63
CA GLU A 57 -6.24 -10.09 16.43
C GLU A 57 -6.73 -11.26 15.57
N LYS A 58 -7.96 -11.70 15.82
CA LYS A 58 -8.67 -12.63 14.93
C LYS A 58 -9.30 -11.86 13.77
N PRO A 59 -9.39 -12.45 12.57
CA PRO A 59 -10.13 -11.85 11.46
C PRO A 59 -11.57 -11.50 11.88
N ASN A 60 -12.03 -10.31 11.49
CA ASN A 60 -13.36 -9.79 11.82
C ASN A 60 -14.24 -9.55 10.57
N GLY A 61 -13.83 -10.10 9.42
CA GLY A 61 -14.53 -9.97 8.14
C GLY A 61 -13.94 -8.92 7.19
N VAL A 62 -13.17 -7.94 7.69
CA VAL A 62 -12.46 -6.99 6.80
C VAL A 62 -11.18 -7.62 6.25
N THR A 63 -10.90 -7.38 4.98
CA THR A 63 -9.65 -7.83 4.33
C THR A 63 -8.99 -6.70 3.54
N SER A 64 -7.68 -6.82 3.31
CA SER A 64 -6.95 -5.92 2.40
C SER A 64 -7.44 -6.04 0.95
N GLN A 65 -7.95 -7.21 0.55
CA GLN A 65 -8.57 -7.40 -0.76
C GLN A 65 -9.80 -6.49 -0.95
N MET A 66 -10.63 -6.34 0.09
CA MET A 66 -11.76 -5.40 0.05
C MET A 66 -11.29 -3.96 -0.09
N LEU A 67 -10.20 -3.57 0.59
CA LEU A 67 -9.60 -2.23 0.42
C LEU A 67 -9.13 -2.03 -1.02
N ALA A 68 -8.39 -2.98 -1.59
CA ALA A 68 -7.89 -2.91 -2.95
C ALA A 68 -9.03 -2.76 -3.97
N GLN A 69 -10.12 -3.51 -3.82
CA GLN A 69 -11.30 -3.43 -4.68
C GLN A 69 -12.03 -2.09 -4.60
N GLN A 70 -12.01 -1.44 -3.43
CA GLN A 70 -12.70 -0.17 -3.19
C GLN A 70 -11.79 1.06 -3.37
N THR A 71 -10.50 0.85 -3.63
CA THR A 71 -9.52 1.91 -3.87
C THR A 71 -9.29 2.03 -5.37
N GLU A 72 -9.43 3.25 -5.90
CA GLU A 72 -9.05 3.53 -7.28
C GLU A 72 -7.58 3.16 -7.50
N ASN A 73 -7.30 2.42 -8.57
CA ASN A 73 -5.97 1.90 -8.87
C ASN A 73 -5.39 0.97 -7.78
N GLY A 74 -6.22 0.40 -6.90
CA GLY A 74 -5.81 -0.64 -5.95
C GLY A 74 -5.43 -1.96 -6.62
N LEU A 75 -4.46 -2.66 -6.04
CA LEU A 75 -4.09 -4.04 -6.34
C LEU A 75 -3.82 -4.78 -5.04
N TYR A 76 -4.36 -5.99 -4.90
CA TYR A 76 -4.13 -6.82 -3.73
C TYR A 76 -2.91 -7.71 -3.95
N CYS A 77 -1.93 -7.62 -3.07
CA CYS A 77 -0.68 -8.36 -3.10
C CYS A 77 -0.42 -8.93 -1.70
N PRO A 78 -0.91 -10.14 -1.36
CA PRO A 78 -0.93 -10.64 0.02
C PRO A 78 0.44 -10.74 0.68
N ASP A 79 1.51 -10.88 -0.10
CA ASP A 79 2.85 -11.19 0.38
C ASP A 79 3.95 -10.40 -0.33
N ASP A 80 5.19 -10.52 0.17
CA ASP A 80 6.34 -9.83 -0.40
C ASP A 80 6.58 -10.19 -1.88
N GLU A 81 6.31 -11.44 -2.28
CA GLU A 81 6.57 -11.93 -3.64
C GLU A 81 5.61 -11.30 -4.64
N SER A 82 4.32 -11.30 -4.33
CA SER A 82 3.30 -10.64 -5.16
C SER A 82 3.49 -9.13 -5.25
N ILE A 83 4.04 -8.48 -4.22
CA ILE A 83 4.42 -7.06 -4.28
C ILE A 83 5.61 -6.85 -5.22
N VAL A 84 6.68 -7.65 -5.09
CA VAL A 84 7.86 -7.53 -5.96
C VAL A 84 7.48 -7.77 -7.43
N ASN A 85 6.73 -8.83 -7.73
CA ASN A 85 6.30 -9.13 -9.09
C ASN A 85 5.44 -8.00 -9.68
N ALA A 86 4.53 -7.43 -8.89
CA ALA A 86 3.75 -6.28 -9.34
C ALA A 86 4.64 -5.06 -9.62
N LEU A 87 5.67 -4.83 -8.81
CA LEU A 87 6.59 -3.71 -9.02
C LEU A 87 7.49 -3.91 -10.24
N ASP A 88 7.94 -5.14 -10.53
CA ASP A 88 8.71 -5.46 -11.75
C ASP A 88 7.95 -5.09 -13.03
N GLU A 89 6.62 -5.18 -13.02
CA GLU A 89 5.77 -4.79 -14.17
C GLU A 89 5.41 -3.29 -14.21
N LEU A 90 5.34 -2.65 -13.04
CA LEU A 90 4.76 -1.30 -12.89
C LEU A 90 5.79 -0.19 -12.79
N VAL A 91 6.94 -0.44 -12.15
CA VAL A 91 7.85 0.64 -11.75
C VAL A 91 8.60 1.21 -12.95
N GLN A 92 8.68 2.52 -13.01
CA GLN A 92 9.40 3.26 -14.04
C GLN A 92 10.46 4.17 -13.45
N LYS A 93 11.41 4.59 -14.28
CA LYS A 93 12.47 5.52 -13.86
C LYS A 93 11.86 6.82 -13.38
N GLY A 94 12.17 7.19 -12.14
CA GLY A 94 11.66 8.42 -11.52
C GLY A 94 10.43 8.21 -10.65
N ASP A 95 9.88 7.00 -10.57
CA ASP A 95 8.79 6.70 -9.63
C ASP A 95 9.24 6.80 -8.17
N ILE A 96 8.30 7.27 -7.34
CA ILE A 96 8.39 7.29 -5.89
C ILE A 96 7.65 6.05 -5.37
N LEU A 97 8.39 5.12 -4.77
CA LEU A 97 7.81 4.01 -4.01
C LEU A 97 7.57 4.43 -2.57
N LEU A 98 6.30 4.51 -2.18
CA LEU A 98 5.90 4.93 -0.83
C LEU A 98 5.45 3.73 -0.01
N VAL A 99 6.35 3.21 0.84
CA VAL A 99 6.05 2.09 1.75
C VAL A 99 5.42 2.62 3.03
N LEU A 100 4.19 2.19 3.31
CA LEU A 100 3.34 2.67 4.40
C LEU A 100 2.76 1.51 5.19
N GLY A 101 2.60 1.69 6.49
CA GLY A 101 2.01 0.70 7.37
C GLY A 101 2.82 0.49 8.62
N ALA A 102 2.46 -0.55 9.35
CA ALA A 102 3.16 -0.99 10.55
C ALA A 102 3.30 -2.51 10.55
N GLY A 103 4.09 -3.05 11.48
CA GLY A 103 4.41 -4.47 11.49
C GLY A 103 5.73 -4.74 10.76
N ASN A 104 5.68 -5.48 9.65
CA ASN A 104 6.85 -5.99 8.97
C ASN A 104 7.02 -5.54 7.52
N ILE A 105 6.17 -4.65 7.00
CA ILE A 105 6.25 -4.18 5.62
C ILE A 105 7.60 -3.55 5.24
N ASN A 106 8.30 -2.94 6.20
CA ASN A 106 9.63 -2.39 5.98
C ASN A 106 10.68 -3.44 5.57
N ARG A 107 10.45 -4.72 5.87
CA ARG A 107 11.35 -5.82 5.48
C ARG A 107 11.38 -6.05 3.98
N ILE A 108 10.40 -5.54 3.24
CA ILE A 108 10.38 -5.63 1.78
C ILE A 108 11.34 -4.65 1.11
N ILE A 109 11.77 -3.58 1.80
CA ILE A 109 12.57 -2.49 1.22
C ILE A 109 13.82 -3.02 0.48
N PRO A 110 14.66 -3.90 1.07
CA PRO A 110 15.83 -4.43 0.37
C PRO A 110 15.50 -5.30 -0.85
N LYS A 111 14.29 -5.85 -0.94
CA LYS A 111 13.83 -6.64 -2.10
C LYS A 111 13.40 -5.72 -3.22
N ILE A 112 12.55 -4.72 -2.92
CA ILE A 112 12.04 -3.79 -3.93
C ILE A 112 13.13 -2.86 -4.48
N MET A 113 14.22 -2.64 -3.74
CA MET A 113 15.39 -1.92 -4.26
C MET A 113 16.15 -2.68 -5.37
N LYS A 114 15.87 -3.98 -5.55
CA LYS A 114 16.48 -4.82 -6.59
C LYS A 114 15.58 -5.04 -7.80
N VAL A 115 14.32 -4.59 -7.72
CA VAL A 115 13.39 -4.55 -8.86
C VAL A 115 14.09 -3.77 -9.96
N SER A 116 14.37 -4.47 -11.06
CA SER A 116 15.20 -3.96 -12.15
C SER A 116 14.31 -3.26 -13.16
N GLN A 117 14.80 -2.13 -13.69
CA GLN A 117 14.23 -1.47 -14.87
C GLN A 117 14.92 -1.97 -16.13
#